data_AF-A0A087V6H4-F1
#
_entry.id   AF-A0A087V6H4-F1
#
_cell.length_a   1.000
_cell.length_b   1.000
_cell.length_c   1.000
_cell.angle_alpha   90.00
_cell.angle_beta   90.00
_cell.angle_gamma   90.00
#
_symmetry.space_group_name_H-M   'P 1'
#
loop_
_entity.id
_entity.type
_entity.pdbx_description
1 polymer ?
#
loop_
_entity_poly.entity_id
_entity_poly.type
_entity_poly.pdbx_seq_one_letter_code
_entity_poly.pdbx_strand_id
1 'polypeptide(L)'
;LRDDRIRIERMGKLHFEYSHAFQLVTDFYTKEVPDATGPQKLSVILSLDKPVVCSLAAVIAYLKEFNLERMLYNPSDFKRLSSETEYMTINGTTMKNLEILQNQTDMKTKGSLLWVLDHTKTSFGRRRLKKWVTQPLMKSSEINARLDAVSEMLLSESSVFGQIRNLLCKLPDIERGLCSVFHKKCSTQEFFLIVSTLSRLDVEIQALVPVIHSHVKTPLLQNALLEIPELLSPVKHYLKILNEEAAKTGDKTQLFKDLTDFPVIRKKKEEILDVLSKIQLHLLDIRKQIKNSSAEYVTVSGQEFMIEVKNSQKSSVPSDWVMVSSTKAVSRFHSPFIIENYKHLNQLREQLVLDCNAEWLNFLE
;
A
#
# COMPACT_ATOMS: atom_id res chain seq x y z
N LEU A 1 21.89 21.46 0.74
CA LEU A 1 21.16 20.24 0.36
C LEU A 1 21.77 19.76 -0.94
N ARG A 2 22.64 18.75 -0.85
CA ARG A 2 23.53 18.26 -1.91
C ARG A 2 22.72 17.58 -3.04
N ASP A 3 22.99 18.02 -4.26
CA ASP A 3 22.88 17.32 -5.55
C ASP A 3 21.57 16.62 -5.96
N ASP A 4 20.91 17.19 -6.96
CA ASP A 4 20.15 16.45 -7.98
C ASP A 4 21.12 15.63 -8.88
N ARG A 5 21.95 14.77 -8.28
CA ARG A 5 22.82 13.85 -9.03
C ARG A 5 21.95 12.76 -9.62
N ILE A 6 21.75 12.81 -10.93
CA ILE A 6 21.20 11.70 -11.70
C ILE A 6 22.05 10.47 -11.37
N ARG A 7 21.46 9.48 -10.68
CA ARG A 7 22.12 8.21 -10.39
C ARG A 7 22.29 7.45 -11.72
N ILE A 8 23.52 7.04 -12.01
CA ILE A 8 23.84 6.25 -13.20
C ILE A 8 24.04 4.79 -12.76
N GLU A 9 23.23 3.90 -13.31
CA GLU A 9 23.35 2.45 -13.15
C GLU A 9 23.83 1.84 -14.48
N ARG A 10 24.82 0.94 -14.44
CA ARG A 10 25.39 0.33 -15.64
C ARG A 10 25.16 -1.18 -15.63
N MET A 11 24.63 -1.71 -16.73
CA MET A 11 24.37 -3.14 -16.92
C MET A 11 25.24 -3.72 -18.04
N GLY A 12 25.40 -5.05 -18.07
CA GLY A 12 26.13 -5.75 -19.11
C GLY A 12 25.51 -5.57 -20.51
N LYS A 13 26.35 -5.50 -21.56
CA LYS A 13 25.90 -5.29 -22.95
C LYS A 13 24.95 -6.38 -23.45
N LEU A 14 25.04 -7.60 -22.90
CA LEU A 14 24.19 -8.73 -23.27
C LEU A 14 22.70 -8.42 -23.10
N HIS A 15 22.32 -7.63 -22.08
CA HIS A 15 20.93 -7.23 -21.84
C HIS A 15 20.36 -6.33 -22.95
N PHE A 16 21.22 -5.72 -23.78
CA PHE A 16 20.83 -4.81 -24.86
C PHE A 16 21.05 -5.43 -26.25
N GLU A 17 21.53 -6.67 -26.34
CA GLU A 17 21.63 -7.38 -27.61
C GLU A 17 20.24 -7.87 -28.03
N TYR A 18 19.78 -7.49 -29.23
CA TYR A 18 18.40 -7.74 -29.66
C TYR A 18 17.98 -9.21 -29.57
N SER A 19 18.84 -10.16 -29.95
CA SER A 19 18.49 -11.59 -29.89
C SER A 19 18.22 -12.04 -28.45
N HIS A 20 19.05 -11.61 -27.51
CA HIS A 20 18.89 -11.95 -26.10
C HIS A 20 17.71 -11.20 -25.46
N ALA A 21 17.60 -9.90 -25.74
CA ALA A 21 16.52 -9.06 -25.25
C ALA A 21 15.14 -9.55 -25.71
N PHE A 22 15.01 -9.91 -26.98
CA PHE A 22 13.77 -10.44 -27.54
C PHE A 22 13.35 -11.73 -26.82
N GLN A 23 14.29 -12.68 -26.65
CA GLN A 23 14.03 -13.92 -25.92
C GLN A 23 13.58 -13.65 -24.48
N LEU A 24 14.27 -12.77 -23.76
CA LEU A 24 13.93 -12.40 -22.38
C LEU A 24 12.52 -11.81 -22.28
N VAL A 25 12.18 -10.88 -23.17
CA VAL A 25 10.86 -10.25 -23.18
C VAL A 25 9.77 -11.27 -23.55
N THR A 26 10.01 -12.14 -24.53
CA THR A 26 9.07 -13.22 -24.88
C THR A 26 8.86 -14.17 -23.71
N ASP A 27 9.93 -14.61 -23.05
CA ASP A 27 9.84 -15.49 -21.89
C ASP A 27 9.07 -14.85 -20.73
N PHE A 28 9.33 -13.56 -20.45
CA PHE A 28 8.62 -12.81 -19.43
C PHE A 28 7.11 -12.82 -19.65
N TYR A 29 6.64 -12.45 -20.85
CA TYR A 29 5.20 -12.36 -21.14
C TYR A 29 4.51 -13.71 -21.40
N THR A 30 5.25 -14.79 -21.68
CA THR A 30 4.66 -16.12 -21.94
C THR A 30 4.70 -17.06 -20.74
N LYS A 31 5.72 -16.95 -19.89
CA LYS A 31 5.97 -17.91 -18.81
C LYS A 31 5.75 -17.32 -17.42
N GLU A 32 6.02 -16.03 -17.25
CA GLU A 32 6.09 -15.43 -15.91
C GLU A 32 4.88 -14.55 -15.56
N VAL A 33 4.24 -13.93 -16.55
CA VAL A 33 3.01 -13.17 -16.33
C VAL A 33 1.84 -14.14 -16.11
N PRO A 34 1.15 -14.09 -14.95
CA PRO A 34 0.02 -14.97 -14.68
C PRO A 34 -1.22 -14.48 -15.42
N ASP A 35 -1.40 -14.85 -16.69
CA ASP A 35 -2.65 -14.63 -17.43
C ASP A 35 -2.76 -15.42 -18.76
N ALA A 36 -3.98 -15.77 -19.18
CA ALA A 36 -4.29 -16.44 -20.45
C ALA A 36 -4.18 -15.51 -21.68
N THR A 37 -3.95 -14.21 -21.48
CA THR A 37 -3.85 -13.18 -22.54
C THR A 37 -2.43 -12.98 -23.08
N GLY A 38 -1.46 -13.82 -22.66
CA GLY A 38 -0.06 -13.78 -23.10
C GLY A 38 0.16 -13.52 -24.60
N PRO A 39 -0.59 -14.17 -25.52
CA PRO A 39 -0.45 -13.93 -26.97
C PRO A 39 -0.82 -12.51 -27.42
N GLN A 40 -1.85 -11.89 -26.82
CA GLN A 40 -2.27 -10.53 -27.13
C GLN A 40 -1.32 -9.48 -26.53
N LYS A 41 -0.75 -9.78 -25.35
CA LYS A 41 0.29 -8.94 -24.74
C LYS A 41 1.56 -8.94 -25.59
N LEU A 42 1.91 -10.09 -26.17
CA LEU A 42 3.07 -10.22 -27.04
C LEU A 42 2.93 -9.43 -28.34
N SER A 43 1.74 -9.36 -28.95
CA SER A 43 1.56 -8.63 -30.21
C SER A 43 1.88 -7.14 -30.08
N VAL A 44 1.57 -6.52 -28.93
CA VAL A 44 1.97 -5.15 -28.61
C VAL A 44 3.49 -5.03 -28.59
N ILE A 45 4.19 -5.96 -27.95
CA ILE A 45 5.65 -5.96 -27.89
C ILE A 45 6.28 -6.17 -29.26
N LEU A 46 5.74 -7.09 -30.07
CA LEU A 46 6.22 -7.37 -31.43
C LEU A 46 6.09 -6.16 -32.36
N SER A 47 5.21 -5.21 -32.03
CA SER A 47 5.06 -3.95 -32.78
C SER A 47 6.08 -2.87 -32.40
N LEU A 48 6.86 -3.07 -31.34
CA LEU A 48 7.84 -2.09 -30.86
C LEU A 48 9.16 -2.13 -31.65
N ASP A 49 9.79 -0.97 -31.78
CA ASP A 49 11.10 -0.85 -32.43
C ASP A 49 12.19 -1.64 -31.68
N LYS A 50 13.17 -2.17 -32.42
CA LYS A 50 14.27 -2.97 -31.85
C LYS A 50 14.97 -2.33 -30.64
N PRO A 51 15.32 -1.02 -30.64
CA PRO A 51 15.97 -0.39 -29.48
C PRO A 51 15.05 -0.31 -28.25
N VAL A 52 13.74 -0.19 -28.46
CA VAL A 52 12.75 -0.17 -27.37
C VAL A 52 12.66 -1.55 -26.73
N VAL A 53 12.62 -2.62 -27.53
CA VAL A 53 12.65 -4.00 -27.02
C VAL A 53 13.93 -4.27 -26.21
N CYS A 54 15.10 -3.84 -26.72
CA CYS A 54 16.37 -3.97 -26.00
C CYS A 54 16.36 -3.24 -24.66
N SER A 55 15.83 -2.02 -24.63
CA SER A 55 15.73 -1.22 -23.41
C SER A 55 14.71 -1.81 -22.42
N LEU A 56 13.58 -2.32 -22.92
CA LEU A 56 12.56 -2.97 -22.11
C LEU A 56 13.11 -4.23 -21.44
N ALA A 57 13.88 -5.06 -22.16
CA ALA A 57 14.51 -6.24 -21.59
C ALA A 57 15.44 -5.89 -20.42
N ALA A 58 16.27 -4.86 -20.59
CA ALA A 58 17.15 -4.36 -19.52
C ALA A 58 16.34 -3.83 -18.33
N VAL A 59 15.23 -3.10 -18.57
CA VAL A 59 14.34 -2.60 -17.51
C VAL A 59 13.64 -3.75 -16.78
N ILE A 60 13.17 -4.79 -17.47
CA ILE A 60 12.60 -6.00 -16.84
C ILE A 60 13.65 -6.64 -15.94
N ALA A 61 14.85 -6.89 -16.45
CA ALA A 61 15.93 -7.50 -15.69
C ALA A 61 16.28 -6.67 -14.44
N TYR A 62 16.39 -5.34 -14.59
CA TYR A 62 16.70 -4.45 -13.47
C TYR A 62 15.58 -4.43 -12.42
N LEU A 63 14.30 -4.32 -12.83
CA LEU A 63 13.18 -4.26 -11.90
C LEU A 63 12.96 -5.57 -11.14
N LYS A 64 13.31 -6.72 -11.74
CA LYS A 64 13.29 -8.02 -11.07
C LYS A 64 14.19 -8.05 -9.84
N GLU A 65 15.35 -7.39 -9.86
CA GLU A 65 16.24 -7.29 -8.69
C GLU A 65 15.55 -6.62 -7.50
N PHE A 66 14.55 -5.78 -7.77
CA PHE A 66 13.75 -5.11 -6.75
C PHE A 66 12.39 -5.75 -6.54
N ASN A 67 12.00 -6.84 -7.21
CA ASN A 67 10.63 -7.37 -7.21
C ASN A 67 9.58 -6.28 -7.57
N LEU A 68 9.85 -5.51 -8.64
CA LEU A 68 8.99 -4.43 -9.14
C LEU A 68 8.53 -4.65 -10.60
N GLU A 69 8.88 -5.78 -11.20
CA GLU A 69 8.55 -6.16 -12.58
C GLU A 69 7.05 -6.31 -12.84
N ARG A 70 6.24 -6.54 -11.79
CA ARG A 70 4.77 -6.63 -11.87
C ARG A 70 4.13 -5.45 -12.62
N MET A 71 4.71 -4.25 -12.54
CA MET A 71 4.16 -3.07 -13.24
C MET A 71 4.29 -3.15 -14.77
N LEU A 72 5.08 -4.10 -15.28
CA LEU A 72 5.27 -4.35 -16.71
C LEU A 72 4.36 -5.45 -17.25
N TYR A 73 3.52 -6.08 -16.42
CA TYR A 73 2.67 -7.22 -16.81
C TYR A 73 1.59 -6.87 -17.84
N ASN A 74 1.20 -5.59 -17.93
CA ASN A 74 0.15 -5.11 -18.83
C ASN A 74 0.70 -4.09 -19.83
N PRO A 75 1.18 -4.54 -21.02
CA PRO A 75 1.68 -3.65 -22.07
C PRO A 75 0.65 -2.67 -22.62
N SER A 76 -0.65 -2.94 -22.47
CA SER A 76 -1.74 -2.04 -22.88
C SER A 76 -1.69 -0.68 -22.17
N ASP A 77 -1.08 -0.63 -20.99
CA ASP A 77 -0.95 0.59 -20.21
C ASP A 77 0.28 1.42 -20.62
N PHE A 78 1.17 0.88 -21.45
CA PHE A 78 2.33 1.61 -21.95
C PHE A 78 1.88 2.81 -22.77
N LYS A 79 2.49 3.96 -22.49
CA LYS A 79 2.19 5.22 -23.18
C LYS A 79 3.40 5.64 -24.00
N ARG A 80 3.16 5.92 -25.28
CA ARG A 80 4.19 6.50 -26.15
C ARG A 80 4.54 7.89 -25.63
N LEU A 81 5.83 8.15 -25.41
CA LEU A 81 6.29 9.41 -24.81
C LEU A 81 6.05 10.63 -25.73
N SER A 82 6.27 10.45 -27.03
CA SER A 82 6.16 11.50 -28.05
C SER A 82 5.21 11.08 -29.16
N SER A 83 4.30 11.98 -29.53
CA SER A 83 3.31 11.79 -30.58
C SER A 83 3.08 13.13 -31.27
N GLU A 84 3.68 13.32 -32.45
CA GLU A 84 3.62 14.59 -33.20
C GLU A 84 2.21 14.97 -33.64
N THR A 85 1.33 13.97 -33.76
CA THR A 85 -0.08 14.17 -34.13
C THR A 85 -0.95 14.59 -32.94
N GLU A 86 -0.50 14.33 -31.70
CA GLU A 86 -1.29 14.59 -30.49
C GLU A 86 -0.76 15.76 -29.67
N TYR A 87 0.55 15.97 -29.68
CA TYR A 87 1.22 16.95 -28.82
C TYR A 87 2.11 17.90 -29.61
N MET A 88 2.17 19.15 -29.15
CA MET A 88 3.08 20.16 -29.66
C MET A 88 4.53 19.73 -29.37
N THR A 89 5.38 19.80 -30.39
CA THR A 89 6.81 19.52 -30.23
C THR A 89 7.50 20.69 -29.54
N ILE A 90 8.03 20.44 -28.34
CA ILE A 90 8.86 21.40 -27.60
C ILE A 90 10.22 20.75 -27.37
N ASN A 91 11.27 21.31 -28.00
CA ASN A 91 12.62 20.78 -27.81
C ASN A 91 13.18 21.16 -26.43
N GLY A 92 14.24 20.44 -26.00
CA GLY A 92 14.83 20.64 -24.67
C GLY A 92 15.40 22.05 -24.43
N THR A 93 15.87 22.72 -25.48
CA THR A 93 16.35 24.11 -25.40
C THR A 93 15.20 25.07 -25.16
N THR A 94 14.10 24.93 -25.91
CA THR A 94 12.88 25.74 -25.74
C THR A 94 12.28 25.53 -24.34
N MET A 95 12.24 24.30 -23.83
CA MET A 95 11.79 24.01 -22.45
C MET A 95 12.59 24.78 -21.38
N LYS A 96 13.90 24.98 -21.61
CA LYS A 96 14.79 25.75 -20.73
C LYS A 96 14.63 27.25 -20.91
N ASN A 97 14.65 27.72 -22.15
CA ASN A 97 14.58 29.14 -22.49
C ASN A 97 13.25 29.78 -22.07
N LEU A 98 12.15 29.03 -22.15
CA LEU A 98 10.83 29.47 -21.68
C LEU A 98 10.58 29.16 -20.19
N GLU A 99 11.59 28.63 -19.49
CA GLU A 99 11.51 28.27 -18.06
C GLU A 99 10.25 27.46 -17.73
N ILE A 100 9.94 26.44 -18.53
CA ILE A 100 8.66 25.72 -18.43
C ILE A 100 8.55 24.94 -17.12
N LEU A 101 9.62 24.26 -16.71
CA LEU A 101 9.66 23.39 -15.53
C LEU A 101 10.50 23.92 -14.37
N GLN A 102 11.53 24.71 -14.69
CA GLN A 102 12.47 25.27 -13.74
C GLN A 102 13.07 26.56 -14.31
N ASN A 103 13.40 27.50 -13.43
CA ASN A 103 14.11 28.70 -13.85
C ASN A 103 15.59 28.38 -14.18
N GLN A 104 16.24 29.22 -14.95
CA GLN A 104 17.64 29.07 -15.36
C GLN A 104 18.65 29.67 -14.36
N THR A 105 18.18 30.34 -13.31
CA THR A 105 19.05 31.01 -12.31
C THR A 105 19.52 30.04 -11.22
N ASP A 106 18.61 29.30 -10.59
CA ASP A 106 18.88 28.37 -9.48
C ASP A 106 18.39 26.93 -9.74
N MET A 107 17.87 26.66 -10.94
CA MET A 107 17.31 25.37 -11.37
C MET A 107 16.15 24.88 -10.50
N LYS A 108 15.48 25.77 -9.75
CA LYS A 108 14.28 25.45 -8.98
C LYS A 108 13.00 25.68 -9.80
N THR A 109 11.93 25.03 -9.36
CA THR A 109 10.61 25.19 -9.97
C THR A 109 10.06 26.61 -9.76
N LYS A 110 10.41 27.29 -8.65
CA LYS A 110 9.90 28.65 -8.38
C LYS A 110 10.32 29.60 -9.50
N GLY A 111 9.37 30.37 -10.03
CA GLY A 111 9.61 31.26 -11.18
C GLY A 111 9.38 30.61 -12.56
N SER A 112 9.18 29.29 -12.63
CA SER A 112 8.80 28.62 -13.88
C SER A 112 7.31 28.75 -14.21
N LEU A 113 6.93 28.45 -15.46
CA LEU A 113 5.52 28.35 -15.87
C LEU A 113 4.74 27.32 -15.03
N LEU A 114 5.34 26.15 -14.79
CA LEU A 114 4.71 25.13 -13.94
C LEU A 114 4.41 25.66 -12.54
N TRP A 115 5.30 26.48 -11.96
CA TRP A 115 5.06 27.08 -10.64
C TRP A 115 3.88 28.05 -10.64
N VAL A 116 3.73 28.86 -11.69
CA VAL A 116 2.60 29.78 -11.83
C VAL A 116 1.27 29.03 -11.92
N LEU A 117 1.24 27.91 -12.64
CA LEU A 117 0.00 27.15 -12.89
C LEU A 117 -0.35 26.16 -11.77
N ASP A 118 0.60 25.80 -10.91
CA ASP A 118 0.42 24.74 -9.92
C ASP A 118 -0.39 25.19 -8.69
N HIS A 119 -1.71 25.13 -8.84
CA HIS A 119 -2.68 25.29 -7.76
C HIS A 119 -3.31 23.95 -7.31
N THR A 120 -2.67 22.83 -7.68
CA THR A 120 -3.18 21.48 -7.41
C THR A 120 -3.26 21.19 -5.90
N LYS A 121 -4.20 20.30 -5.52
CA LYS A 121 -4.43 19.92 -4.12
C LYS A 121 -3.96 18.51 -3.79
N THR A 122 -3.50 17.76 -4.79
CA THR A 122 -3.01 16.39 -4.65
C THR A 122 -1.70 16.23 -5.41
N SER A 123 -0.84 15.32 -4.93
CA SER A 123 0.45 15.04 -5.56
C SER A 123 0.29 14.40 -6.95
N PHE A 124 -0.68 13.50 -7.12
CA PHE A 124 -1.03 12.93 -8.43
C PHE A 124 -1.62 13.98 -9.38
N GLY A 125 -2.36 14.97 -8.86
CA GLY A 125 -2.83 16.13 -9.61
C GLY A 125 -1.66 16.96 -10.15
N ARG A 126 -0.66 17.25 -9.29
CA ARG A 126 0.57 17.94 -9.68
C ARG A 126 1.35 17.19 -10.76
N ARG A 127 1.49 15.86 -10.63
CA ARG A 127 2.13 15.01 -11.64
C ARG A 127 1.39 15.07 -12.99
N ARG A 128 0.06 15.06 -12.97
CA ARG A 128 -0.76 15.21 -14.19
C ARG A 128 -0.64 16.60 -14.81
N LEU A 129 -0.66 17.66 -14.01
CA LEU A 129 -0.46 19.03 -14.49
C LEU A 129 0.91 19.18 -15.16
N LYS A 130 1.97 18.63 -14.56
CA LYS A 130 3.30 18.62 -15.17
C LYS A 130 3.27 17.98 -16.56
N LYS A 131 2.60 16.83 -16.73
CA LYS A 131 2.43 16.19 -18.05
C LYS A 131 1.74 17.13 -19.06
N TRP A 132 0.64 17.77 -18.65
CA TRP A 132 -0.09 18.71 -19.50
C TRP A 132 0.76 19.91 -19.95
N VAL A 133 1.56 20.47 -19.05
CA VAL A 133 2.43 21.61 -19.36
C VAL A 133 3.59 21.20 -20.28
N THR A 134 4.12 19.98 -20.12
CA THR A 134 5.23 19.49 -20.96
C THR A 134 4.80 18.99 -22.34
N GLN A 135 3.50 18.70 -22.52
CA GLN A 135 2.96 18.10 -23.73
C GLN A 135 1.63 18.79 -24.09
N PRO A 136 1.67 20.05 -24.59
CA PRO A 136 0.46 20.75 -25.01
C PRO A 136 -0.27 19.98 -26.11
N LEU A 137 -1.60 19.97 -26.07
CA LEU A 137 -2.42 19.26 -27.05
C LEU A 137 -2.41 19.97 -28.41
N MET A 138 -2.53 19.20 -29.49
CA MET A 138 -2.73 19.70 -30.86
C MET A 138 -4.19 19.63 -31.31
N LYS A 139 -5.00 18.74 -30.71
CA LYS A 139 -6.40 18.54 -31.07
C LYS A 139 -7.28 19.63 -30.48
N SER A 140 -7.80 20.51 -31.33
CA SER A 140 -8.68 21.63 -30.93
C SER A 140 -9.88 21.18 -30.09
N SER A 141 -10.50 20.05 -30.43
CA SER A 141 -11.64 19.50 -29.66
C SER A 141 -11.29 19.21 -28.20
N GLU A 142 -10.13 18.59 -27.93
CA GLU A 142 -9.68 18.28 -26.57
C GLU A 142 -9.25 19.54 -25.80
N ILE A 143 -8.69 20.53 -26.50
CA ILE A 143 -8.36 21.84 -25.92
C ILE A 143 -9.63 22.55 -25.47
N ASN A 144 -10.62 22.66 -26.36
CA ASN A 144 -11.89 23.31 -26.06
C ASN A 144 -12.63 22.57 -24.93
N ALA A 145 -12.65 21.23 -24.92
CA ALA A 145 -13.25 20.48 -23.82
C ALA A 145 -12.64 20.80 -22.44
N ARG A 146 -11.33 21.10 -22.37
CA ARG A 146 -10.69 21.56 -21.13
C ARG A 146 -11.03 23.02 -20.80
N LEU A 147 -11.10 23.89 -21.80
CA LEU A 147 -11.47 25.30 -21.62
C LEU A 147 -12.93 25.44 -21.17
N ASP A 148 -13.83 24.64 -21.72
CA ASP A 148 -15.24 24.58 -21.34
C ASP A 148 -15.37 24.15 -19.87
N ALA A 149 -14.65 23.09 -19.47
CA ALA A 149 -14.61 22.64 -18.09
C ALA A 149 -14.11 23.72 -17.12
N VAL A 150 -13.04 24.45 -17.48
CA VAL A 150 -12.53 25.56 -16.66
C VAL A 150 -13.54 26.71 -16.58
N SER A 151 -14.16 27.08 -17.70
CA SER A 151 -15.13 28.16 -17.77
C SER A 151 -16.36 27.85 -16.93
N GLU A 152 -16.87 26.61 -17.01
CA GLU A 152 -17.96 26.14 -16.17
C GLU A 152 -17.62 26.22 -14.69
N MET A 153 -16.43 25.75 -14.28
CA MET A 153 -15.99 25.80 -12.88
C MET A 153 -15.88 27.23 -12.34
N LEU A 154 -15.58 28.22 -13.18
CA LEU A 154 -15.48 29.63 -12.80
C LEU A 154 -16.84 30.31 -12.70
N LEU A 155 -17.78 29.96 -13.59
CA LEU A 155 -19.08 30.62 -13.71
C LEU A 155 -20.18 29.95 -12.89
N SER A 156 -19.99 28.71 -12.44
CA SER A 156 -21.01 27.96 -11.72
C SER A 156 -21.26 28.53 -10.32
N GLU A 157 -22.53 28.80 -10.01
CA GLU A 157 -22.99 29.17 -8.68
C GLU A 157 -23.24 27.95 -7.77
N SER A 158 -23.20 26.73 -8.34
CA SER A 158 -23.41 25.51 -7.57
C SER A 158 -22.24 25.26 -6.63
N SER A 159 -22.55 24.86 -5.39
CA SER A 159 -21.53 24.50 -4.40
C SER A 159 -20.78 23.20 -4.73
N VAL A 160 -21.20 22.45 -5.77
CA VAL A 160 -20.65 21.14 -6.14
C VAL A 160 -19.14 21.17 -6.36
N PHE A 161 -18.61 22.18 -7.06
CA PHE A 161 -17.16 22.30 -7.30
C PHE A 161 -16.38 22.63 -6.02
N GLY A 162 -16.96 23.44 -5.13
CA GLY A 162 -16.40 23.70 -3.82
C GLY A 162 -16.33 22.45 -2.95
N GLN A 163 -17.39 21.63 -2.98
CA GLN A 163 -17.44 20.35 -2.27
C GLN A 163 -16.39 19.37 -2.81
N ILE A 164 -16.32 19.16 -4.13
CA ILE A 164 -15.31 18.29 -4.77
C ILE A 164 -13.89 18.77 -4.45
N ARG A 165 -13.63 20.07 -4.52
CA ARG A 165 -12.32 20.64 -4.17
C ARG A 165 -11.94 20.34 -2.71
N ASN A 166 -12.89 20.43 -1.78
CA ASN A 166 -12.66 20.11 -0.38
C ASN A 166 -12.36 18.63 -0.17
N LEU A 167 -12.96 17.73 -0.96
CA LEU A 167 -12.62 16.31 -0.94
C LEU A 167 -11.16 16.10 -1.38
N LEU A 168 -10.78 16.70 -2.52
CA LEU A 168 -9.42 16.59 -3.06
C LEU A 168 -8.33 17.10 -2.10
N CYS A 169 -8.60 18.19 -1.35
CA CYS A 169 -7.67 18.73 -0.35
C CYS A 169 -7.30 17.75 0.76
N LYS A 170 -8.14 16.75 1.04
CA LYS A 170 -7.94 15.78 2.13
C LYS A 170 -7.31 14.46 1.66
N LEU A 171 -7.00 14.33 0.36
CA LEU A 171 -6.51 13.08 -0.19
C LEU A 171 -4.99 12.93 0.03
N PRO A 172 -4.52 11.74 0.46
CA PRO A 172 -3.11 11.39 0.43
C PRO A 172 -2.66 11.08 -1.01
N ASP A 173 -1.41 10.65 -1.18
CA ASP A 173 -0.92 10.17 -2.47
C ASP A 173 -1.45 8.75 -2.77
N ILE A 174 -2.68 8.68 -3.27
CA ILE A 174 -3.39 7.42 -3.56
C ILE A 174 -2.68 6.63 -4.67
N GLU A 175 -2.20 7.31 -5.71
CA GLU A 175 -1.48 6.66 -6.83
C GLU A 175 -0.24 5.91 -6.32
N ARG A 176 0.56 6.53 -5.44
CA ARG A 176 1.73 5.87 -4.83
C ARG A 176 1.33 4.73 -3.90
N GLY A 177 0.29 4.93 -3.08
CA GLY A 177 -0.19 3.91 -2.15
C GLY A 177 -0.69 2.66 -2.88
N LEU A 178 -1.46 2.84 -3.95
CA LEU A 178 -1.93 1.73 -4.80
C LEU A 178 -0.77 0.96 -5.43
N CYS A 179 0.31 1.63 -5.87
CA CYS A 179 1.51 0.92 -6.34
C CYS A 179 2.17 0.10 -5.22
N SER A 180 2.23 0.62 -3.99
CA SER A 180 2.77 -0.09 -2.81
C SER A 180 1.95 -1.36 -2.52
N VAL A 181 0.63 -1.25 -2.60
CA VAL A 181 -0.33 -2.37 -2.47
C VAL A 181 -0.11 -3.40 -3.58
N PHE A 182 -0.08 -2.96 -4.84
CA PHE A 182 0.08 -3.81 -6.03
C PHE A 182 1.40 -4.63 -6.01
N HIS A 183 2.48 -4.05 -5.48
CA HIS A 183 3.74 -4.76 -5.29
C HIS A 183 3.82 -5.58 -3.99
N LYS A 184 2.75 -5.61 -3.18
CA LYS A 184 2.68 -6.26 -1.86
C LYS A 184 3.73 -5.80 -0.86
N LYS A 185 4.13 -4.53 -0.96
CA LYS A 185 5.16 -3.91 -0.12
C LYS A 185 4.63 -2.85 0.83
N CYS A 186 3.31 -2.66 0.87
CA CYS A 186 2.65 -1.77 1.81
C CYS A 186 2.60 -2.35 3.22
N SER A 187 2.56 -1.47 4.21
CA SER A 187 2.22 -1.85 5.58
C SER A 187 0.70 -1.93 5.75
N THR A 188 0.22 -2.54 6.84
CA THR A 188 -1.22 -2.58 7.16
C THR A 188 -1.79 -1.18 7.38
N GLN A 189 -0.99 -0.25 7.95
CA GLN A 189 -1.40 1.14 8.14
C GLN A 189 -1.60 1.84 6.80
N GLU A 190 -0.64 1.67 5.88
CA GLU A 190 -0.71 2.25 4.54
C GLU A 190 -1.90 1.68 3.77
N PHE A 191 -2.07 0.35 3.75
CA PHE A 191 -3.21 -0.29 3.10
C PHE A 191 -4.55 0.24 3.64
N PHE A 192 -4.71 0.25 4.96
CA PHE A 192 -5.94 0.74 5.58
C PHE A 192 -6.20 2.21 5.26
N LEU A 193 -5.17 3.06 5.29
CA LEU A 193 -5.29 4.47 4.89
C LEU A 193 -5.81 4.61 3.45
N ILE A 194 -5.26 3.84 2.51
CA ILE A 194 -5.66 3.90 1.10
C ILE A 194 -7.09 3.40 0.90
N VAL A 195 -7.43 2.21 1.41
CA VAL A 195 -8.76 1.61 1.26
C VAL A 195 -9.83 2.43 1.97
N SER A 196 -9.58 2.91 3.19
CA SER A 196 -10.52 3.79 3.90
C SER A 196 -10.72 5.13 3.17
N THR A 197 -9.66 5.71 2.61
CA THR A 197 -9.75 6.94 1.83
C THR A 197 -10.58 6.74 0.56
N LEU A 198 -10.33 5.66 -0.19
CA LEU A 198 -11.07 5.33 -1.40
C LEU A 198 -12.54 5.04 -1.10
N SER A 199 -12.83 4.30 -0.03
CA SER A 199 -14.21 4.04 0.40
C SER A 199 -14.94 5.31 0.82
N ARG A 200 -14.27 6.24 1.52
CA ARG A 200 -14.85 7.54 1.85
C ARG A 200 -15.11 8.37 0.59
N LEU A 201 -14.15 8.40 -0.34
CA LEU A 201 -14.28 9.13 -1.61
C LEU A 201 -15.48 8.60 -2.42
N ASP A 202 -15.66 7.28 -2.49
CA ASP A 202 -16.82 6.66 -3.13
C ASP A 202 -18.13 7.16 -2.50
N VAL A 203 -18.27 7.05 -1.18
CA VAL A 203 -19.50 7.49 -0.47
C VAL A 203 -19.77 8.98 -0.67
N GLU A 204 -18.75 9.82 -0.54
CA GLU A 204 -18.90 11.27 -0.69
C GLU A 204 -19.24 11.68 -2.13
N ILE A 205 -18.65 11.06 -3.15
CA ILE A 205 -18.98 11.34 -4.55
C ILE A 205 -20.36 10.78 -4.91
N GLN A 206 -20.72 9.58 -4.44
CA GLN A 206 -22.06 9.01 -4.64
C GLN A 206 -23.16 9.94 -4.12
N ALA A 207 -22.95 10.55 -2.95
CA ALA A 207 -23.88 11.53 -2.40
C ALA A 207 -24.03 12.80 -3.27
N LEU A 208 -23.01 13.13 -4.07
CA LEU A 208 -23.02 14.28 -4.97
C LEU A 208 -23.58 13.95 -6.37
N VAL A 209 -23.76 12.68 -6.74
CA VAL A 209 -24.23 12.26 -8.07
C VAL A 209 -25.48 13.01 -8.54
N PRO A 210 -26.55 13.20 -7.73
CA PRO A 210 -27.72 13.95 -8.17
C PRO A 210 -27.41 15.41 -8.52
N VAL A 211 -26.55 16.05 -7.73
CA VAL A 211 -26.12 17.45 -7.93
C VAL A 211 -25.18 17.54 -9.14
N ILE A 212 -24.34 16.53 -9.37
CA ILE A 212 -23.46 16.43 -10.54
C ILE A 212 -24.32 16.34 -11.81
N HIS A 213 -25.34 15.48 -11.83
CA HIS A 213 -26.25 15.39 -12.98
C HIS A 213 -26.98 16.70 -13.28
N SER A 214 -27.44 17.41 -12.26
CA SER A 214 -28.21 18.64 -12.45
C SER A 214 -27.35 19.86 -12.77
N HIS A 215 -26.15 19.99 -12.16
CA HIS A 215 -25.35 21.22 -12.23
C HIS A 215 -24.05 21.12 -13.03
N VAL A 216 -23.52 19.92 -13.29
CA VAL A 216 -22.32 19.75 -14.12
C VAL A 216 -22.75 19.43 -15.55
N LYS A 217 -22.38 20.31 -16.48
CA LYS A 217 -22.81 20.31 -17.89
C LYS A 217 -21.71 19.88 -18.84
N THR A 218 -20.44 20.19 -18.54
CA THR A 218 -19.35 19.80 -19.43
C THR A 218 -19.17 18.28 -19.41
N PRO A 219 -19.24 17.59 -20.57
CA PRO A 219 -19.12 16.13 -20.63
C PRO A 219 -17.82 15.60 -20.01
N LEU A 220 -16.72 16.33 -20.17
CA LEU A 220 -15.42 15.98 -19.60
C LEU A 220 -15.47 15.84 -18.07
N LEU A 221 -16.09 16.80 -17.38
CA LEU A 221 -16.20 16.79 -15.91
C LEU A 221 -17.25 15.78 -15.45
N GLN A 222 -18.39 15.73 -16.13
CA GLN A 222 -19.49 14.84 -15.77
C GLN A 222 -19.05 13.38 -15.86
N ASN A 223 -18.44 12.96 -16.98
CA ASN A 223 -17.97 11.59 -17.16
C ASN A 223 -16.91 11.23 -16.11
N ALA A 224 -15.92 12.10 -15.91
CA ALA A 224 -14.84 11.86 -14.95
C ALA A 224 -15.34 11.74 -13.50
N LEU A 225 -16.40 12.46 -13.12
CA LEU A 225 -16.94 12.41 -11.76
C LEU A 225 -17.89 11.22 -11.54
N LEU A 226 -18.69 10.87 -12.56
CA LEU A 226 -19.66 9.78 -12.47
C LEU A 226 -19.02 8.39 -12.60
N GLU A 227 -17.86 8.28 -13.25
CA GLU A 227 -17.13 7.01 -13.37
C GLU A 227 -16.42 6.62 -12.06
N ILE A 228 -16.07 7.58 -11.20
CA ILE A 228 -15.32 7.33 -9.96
C ILE A 228 -16.03 6.30 -9.06
N PRO A 229 -17.32 6.43 -8.73
CA PRO A 229 -17.95 5.47 -7.84
C PRO A 229 -18.08 4.06 -8.42
N GLU A 230 -18.24 3.93 -9.73
CA GLU A 230 -18.28 2.63 -10.41
C GLU A 230 -16.94 1.90 -10.23
N LEU A 231 -15.83 2.61 -10.46
CA LEU A 231 -14.46 2.10 -10.28
C LEU A 231 -14.12 1.78 -8.83
N LEU A 232 -14.70 2.50 -7.86
CA LEU A 232 -14.42 2.33 -6.43
C LEU A 232 -15.34 1.32 -5.72
N SER A 233 -16.34 0.78 -6.42
CA SER A 233 -17.28 -0.21 -5.85
C SER A 233 -16.63 -1.41 -5.13
N PRO A 234 -15.49 -1.99 -5.57
CA PRO A 234 -14.89 -3.15 -4.91
C PRO A 234 -14.29 -2.82 -3.53
N VAL A 235 -13.91 -1.56 -3.29
CA VAL A 235 -13.12 -1.14 -2.11
C VAL A 235 -13.83 -1.41 -0.79
N LYS A 236 -15.18 -1.29 -0.78
CA LYS A 236 -16.01 -1.51 0.42
C LYS A 236 -15.86 -2.90 1.00
N HIS A 237 -15.69 -3.92 0.15
CA HIS A 237 -15.53 -5.30 0.60
C HIS A 237 -14.27 -5.46 1.44
N TYR A 238 -13.13 -4.97 0.93
CA TYR A 238 -11.84 -5.03 1.62
C TYR A 238 -11.84 -4.27 2.94
N LEU A 239 -12.51 -3.11 3.02
CA LEU A 239 -12.57 -2.34 4.27
C LEU A 239 -13.36 -3.06 5.37
N LYS A 240 -14.45 -3.74 4.99
CA LYS A 240 -15.40 -4.36 5.94
C LYS A 240 -14.76 -5.46 6.79
N ILE A 241 -13.85 -6.24 6.19
CA ILE A 241 -13.25 -7.39 6.85
C ILE A 241 -12.07 -7.02 7.78
N LEU A 242 -11.59 -5.78 7.71
CA LEU A 242 -10.42 -5.32 8.47
C LEU A 242 -10.78 -4.72 9.82
N ASN A 243 -9.95 -5.01 10.81
CA ASN A 243 -9.92 -4.35 12.10
C ASN A 243 -9.03 -3.10 12.04
N GLU A 244 -9.65 -1.94 12.23
CA GLU A 244 -9.00 -0.64 12.15
C GLU A 244 -7.89 -0.47 13.20
N GLU A 245 -8.12 -0.92 14.43
CA GLU A 245 -7.14 -0.78 15.51
C GLU A 245 -5.90 -1.63 15.21
N ALA A 246 -6.11 -2.89 14.86
CA ALA A 246 -5.05 -3.82 14.47
C ALA A 246 -4.29 -3.34 13.21
N ALA A 247 -5.00 -2.79 12.22
CA ALA A 247 -4.38 -2.22 11.03
C ALA A 247 -3.45 -1.05 11.36
N LYS A 248 -3.89 -0.15 12.27
CA LYS A 248 -3.10 1.01 12.73
C LYS A 248 -1.89 0.59 13.55
N THR A 249 -2.01 -0.41 14.41
CA THR A 249 -0.89 -0.90 15.25
C THR A 249 0.09 -1.77 14.48
N GLY A 250 -0.31 -2.35 13.34
CA GLY A 250 0.52 -3.28 12.58
C GLY A 250 0.32 -4.74 12.97
N ASP A 251 -0.66 -5.03 13.82
CA ASP A 251 -0.92 -6.38 14.31
C ASP A 251 -1.74 -7.19 13.31
N LYS A 252 -1.03 -7.97 12.49
CA LYS A 252 -1.65 -8.87 11.51
C LYS A 252 -2.43 -10.01 12.17
N THR A 253 -2.14 -10.36 13.42
CA THR A 253 -2.84 -11.47 14.11
C THR A 253 -4.28 -11.11 14.43
N GLN A 254 -4.59 -9.82 14.61
CA GLN A 254 -5.94 -9.32 14.90
C GLN A 254 -6.55 -8.51 13.73
N LEU A 255 -5.92 -8.56 12.56
CA LEU A 255 -6.30 -7.73 11.41
C LEU A 255 -7.63 -8.14 10.79
N PHE A 256 -7.90 -9.44 10.65
CA PHE A 256 -9.13 -9.93 10.05
C PHE A 256 -10.20 -10.14 11.13
N LYS A 257 -11.32 -9.40 11.02
CA LYS A 257 -12.48 -9.51 11.93
C LYS A 257 -13.28 -10.78 11.66
N ASP A 258 -13.44 -11.10 10.39
CA ASP A 258 -14.13 -12.28 9.92
C ASP A 258 -13.09 -13.32 9.47
N LEU A 259 -13.10 -14.48 10.12
CA LEU A 259 -12.19 -15.58 9.84
C LEU A 259 -12.86 -16.67 8.99
N THR A 260 -13.97 -16.37 8.32
CA THR A 260 -14.69 -17.30 7.42
C THR A 260 -13.76 -17.85 6.34
N ASP A 261 -13.01 -16.95 5.69
CA ASP A 261 -12.09 -17.30 4.60
C ASP A 261 -10.67 -17.62 5.08
N PHE A 262 -10.44 -17.63 6.40
CA PHE A 262 -9.11 -17.83 7.01
C PHE A 262 -9.08 -19.02 7.97
N PRO A 263 -9.32 -20.27 7.49
CA PRO A 263 -9.43 -21.45 8.35
C PRO A 263 -8.14 -21.78 9.11
N VAL A 264 -6.96 -21.52 8.50
CA VAL A 264 -5.65 -21.76 9.13
C VAL A 264 -5.47 -20.84 10.34
N ILE A 265 -5.75 -19.54 10.18
CA ILE A 265 -5.68 -18.54 11.26
C ILE A 265 -6.68 -18.90 12.36
N ARG A 266 -7.92 -19.24 12.00
CA ARG A 266 -8.96 -19.62 12.96
C ARG A 266 -8.51 -20.77 13.85
N LYS A 267 -8.09 -21.89 13.23
CA LYS A 267 -7.61 -23.08 13.95
C LYS A 267 -6.46 -22.73 14.90
N LYS A 268 -5.50 -21.93 14.42
CA LYS A 268 -4.34 -21.54 15.23
C LYS A 268 -4.73 -20.67 16.44
N LYS A 269 -5.72 -19.77 16.28
CA LYS A 269 -6.28 -19.00 17.39
C LYS A 269 -7.03 -19.87 18.40
N GLU A 270 -7.79 -20.87 17.95
CA GLU A 270 -8.46 -21.85 18.81
C GLU A 270 -7.43 -22.64 19.64
N GLU A 271 -6.37 -23.16 19.01
CA GLU A 271 -5.27 -23.86 19.71
C GLU A 271 -4.62 -22.97 20.79
N ILE A 272 -4.41 -21.68 20.51
CA ILE A 272 -3.87 -20.72 21.48
C ILE A 272 -4.83 -20.52 22.66
N LEU A 273 -6.13 -20.36 22.40
CA LEU A 273 -7.15 -20.19 23.44
C LEU A 273 -7.25 -21.42 24.35
N ASP A 274 -7.09 -22.63 23.80
CA ASP A 274 -7.08 -23.86 24.58
C ASP A 274 -5.89 -23.90 25.55
N VAL A 275 -4.69 -23.55 25.11
CA VAL A 275 -3.50 -23.50 25.96
C VAL A 275 -3.63 -22.43 27.04
N LEU A 276 -4.14 -21.24 26.68
CA LEU A 276 -4.41 -20.17 27.64
C LEU A 276 -5.43 -20.62 28.70
N SER A 277 -6.48 -21.32 28.30
CA SER A 277 -7.48 -21.86 29.22
C SER A 277 -6.87 -22.89 30.18
N LYS A 278 -5.99 -23.76 29.69
CA LYS A 278 -5.24 -24.72 30.53
C LYS A 278 -4.35 -24.01 31.56
N ILE A 279 -3.61 -22.98 31.14
CA ILE A 279 -2.77 -22.17 32.04
C ILE A 279 -3.61 -21.45 33.09
N GLN A 280 -4.77 -20.91 32.70
CA GLN A 280 -5.67 -20.23 33.61
C GLN A 280 -6.28 -21.16 34.65
N LEU A 281 -6.68 -22.38 34.26
CA LEU A 281 -7.19 -23.39 35.19
C LEU A 281 -6.11 -23.86 36.17
N HIS A 282 -4.86 -23.97 35.73
CA HIS A 282 -3.72 -24.36 36.57
C HIS A 282 -3.44 -23.39 37.73
N LEU A 283 -3.95 -22.15 37.66
CA LEU A 283 -3.85 -21.19 38.77
C LEU A 283 -4.52 -21.72 40.04
N LEU A 284 -5.58 -22.54 39.91
CA LEU A 284 -6.27 -23.15 41.05
C LEU A 284 -5.35 -24.12 41.82
N ASP A 285 -4.55 -24.89 41.10
CA ASP A 285 -3.61 -25.85 41.71
C ASP A 285 -2.40 -25.14 42.29
N ILE A 286 -1.92 -24.08 41.62
CA ILE A 286 -0.92 -23.17 42.17
C ILE A 286 -1.35 -22.60 43.53
N ARG A 287 -2.58 -22.06 43.63
CA ARG A 287 -3.11 -21.48 44.88
C ARG A 287 -3.08 -22.49 46.04
N LYS A 288 -3.35 -23.77 45.75
CA LYS A 288 -3.26 -24.86 46.73
C LYS A 288 -1.80 -25.15 47.13
N GLN A 289 -0.89 -25.23 46.17
CA GLN A 289 0.53 -25.54 46.42
C GLN A 289 1.22 -24.49 47.30
N ILE A 290 1.00 -23.20 47.03
CA ILE A 290 1.61 -22.10 47.81
C ILE A 290 0.76 -21.65 49.01
N LYS A 291 -0.39 -22.30 49.25
CA LYS A 291 -1.37 -21.98 50.31
C LYS A 291 -1.78 -20.50 50.33
N ASN A 292 -1.94 -19.90 49.15
CA ASN A 292 -2.39 -18.52 48.99
C ASN A 292 -3.57 -18.48 48.01
N SER A 293 -4.78 -18.32 48.54
CA SER A 293 -6.01 -18.25 47.73
C SER A 293 -6.11 -16.98 46.88
N SER A 294 -5.39 -15.92 47.24
CA SER A 294 -5.38 -14.63 46.54
C SER A 294 -4.34 -14.53 45.43
N ALA A 295 -3.59 -15.60 45.16
CA ALA A 295 -2.54 -15.56 44.15
C ALA A 295 -3.12 -15.37 42.74
N GLU A 296 -2.48 -14.50 41.96
CA GLU A 296 -2.84 -14.18 40.58
C GLU A 296 -1.58 -14.20 39.72
N TYR A 297 -1.78 -14.35 38.41
CA TYR A 297 -0.69 -14.19 37.46
C TYR A 297 -0.32 -12.73 37.31
N VAL A 298 0.99 -12.46 37.26
CA VAL A 298 1.52 -11.14 36.94
C VAL A 298 2.33 -11.18 35.65
N THR A 299 2.27 -10.08 34.90
CA THR A 299 3.08 -9.87 33.70
C THR A 299 4.05 -8.72 33.96
N VAL A 300 5.34 -8.96 33.81
CA VAL A 300 6.39 -7.94 34.01
C VAL A 300 7.40 -8.06 32.90
N SER A 301 7.69 -6.94 32.23
CA SER A 301 8.67 -6.85 31.14
C SER A 301 8.42 -7.86 30.00
N GLY A 302 7.15 -8.10 29.65
CA GLY A 302 6.74 -9.03 28.58
C GLY A 302 6.70 -10.50 28.99
N GLN A 303 7.16 -10.84 30.20
CA GLN A 303 7.05 -12.19 30.73
C GLN A 303 5.70 -12.38 31.42
N GLU A 304 4.88 -13.29 30.92
CA GLU A 304 3.52 -13.56 31.42
C GLU A 304 3.47 -14.78 32.35
N PHE A 305 2.34 -14.95 33.05
CA PHE A 305 2.02 -16.11 33.90
C PHE A 305 3.00 -16.34 35.06
N MET A 306 3.66 -15.28 35.52
CA MET A 306 4.51 -15.35 36.70
C MET A 306 3.68 -15.35 37.99
N ILE A 307 4.14 -16.11 38.97
CA ILE A 307 3.62 -16.06 40.34
C ILE A 307 4.57 -15.23 41.19
N GLU A 308 4.08 -14.11 41.71
CA GLU A 308 4.86 -13.20 42.55
C GLU A 308 4.71 -13.57 44.03
N VAL A 309 5.84 -13.78 44.71
CA VAL A 309 5.90 -14.11 46.13
C VAL A 309 6.89 -13.18 46.83
N LYS A 310 6.53 -12.69 48.02
CA LYS A 310 7.43 -11.88 48.84
C LYS A 310 8.68 -12.67 49.19
N ASN A 311 9.85 -12.02 49.21
CA ASN A 311 11.11 -12.71 49.52
C ASN A 311 11.10 -13.38 50.91
N SER A 312 10.31 -12.88 51.86
CA SER A 312 10.09 -13.48 53.18
C SER A 312 9.30 -14.80 53.14
N GLN A 313 8.51 -15.05 52.09
CA GLN A 313 7.66 -16.23 51.92
C GLN A 313 8.23 -17.18 50.85
N LYS A 314 9.49 -16.98 50.43
CA LYS A 314 10.11 -17.79 49.39
C LYS A 314 10.16 -19.29 49.71
N SER A 315 10.16 -19.66 50.99
CA SER A 315 10.12 -21.04 51.46
C SER A 315 8.77 -21.75 51.20
N SER A 316 7.70 -21.03 50.88
CA SER A 316 6.40 -21.62 50.55
C SER A 316 6.29 -22.05 49.08
N VAL A 317 7.29 -21.75 48.26
CA VAL A 317 7.33 -22.12 46.84
C VAL A 317 7.96 -23.51 46.69
N PRO A 318 7.34 -24.43 45.93
CA PRO A 318 7.93 -25.74 45.65
C PRO A 318 9.32 -25.67 45.02
N SER A 319 10.17 -26.66 45.30
CA SER A 319 11.58 -26.66 44.86
C SER A 319 11.79 -26.92 43.37
N ASP A 320 10.79 -27.48 42.70
CA ASP A 320 10.76 -27.74 41.25
C ASP A 320 10.36 -26.51 40.43
N TRP A 321 9.96 -25.40 41.07
CA TRP A 321 9.64 -24.17 40.38
C TRP A 321 10.90 -23.39 40.00
N VAL A 322 10.87 -22.80 38.80
CA VAL A 322 12.00 -22.00 38.29
C VAL A 322 11.75 -20.53 38.61
N MET A 323 12.74 -19.88 39.23
CA MET A 323 12.73 -18.44 39.42
C MET A 323 13.04 -17.74 38.09
N VAL A 324 12.14 -16.86 37.66
CA VAL A 324 12.23 -16.17 36.37
C VAL A 324 12.80 -14.76 36.54
N SER A 325 12.39 -14.06 37.60
CA SER A 325 12.95 -12.75 37.94
C SER A 325 12.89 -12.51 39.45
N SER A 326 13.69 -11.57 39.95
CA SER A 326 13.68 -11.17 41.35
C SER A 326 13.95 -9.68 41.49
N THR A 327 13.39 -9.09 42.53
CA THR A 327 13.62 -7.71 42.96
C THR A 327 13.99 -7.72 44.44
N LYS A 328 14.29 -6.54 45.01
CA LYS A 328 14.60 -6.41 46.44
C LYS A 328 13.46 -6.90 47.35
N ALA A 329 12.20 -6.80 46.91
CA ALA A 329 11.03 -7.13 47.74
C ALA A 329 10.37 -8.47 47.40
N VAL A 330 10.34 -8.84 46.12
CA VAL A 330 9.57 -9.99 45.60
C VAL A 330 10.39 -10.81 44.62
N SER A 331 10.13 -12.11 44.59
CA SER A 331 10.65 -13.07 43.60
C SER A 331 9.50 -13.65 42.79
N ARG A 332 9.74 -13.88 41.49
CA ARG A 332 8.74 -14.35 40.53
C ARG A 332 9.13 -15.71 39.97
N PHE A 333 8.16 -16.61 39.89
CA PHE A 333 8.41 -18.01 39.56
C PHE A 333 7.44 -18.54 38.49
N HIS A 334 7.89 -19.55 37.77
CA HIS A 334 7.05 -20.44 36.96
C HIS A 334 7.08 -21.86 37.53
N SER A 335 5.90 -22.48 37.60
CA SER A 335 5.80 -23.94 37.85
C SER A 335 6.25 -24.73 36.61
N PRO A 336 6.67 -26.01 36.75
CA PRO A 336 7.04 -26.84 35.61
C PRO A 336 5.97 -26.91 34.51
N PHE A 337 4.70 -26.99 34.91
CA PHE A 337 3.57 -26.96 33.99
C PHE A 337 3.51 -25.65 33.18
N ILE A 338 3.72 -24.50 33.83
CA ILE A 338 3.76 -23.19 33.15
C ILE A 338 4.94 -23.14 32.19
N ILE A 339 6.11 -23.64 32.56
CA ILE A 339 7.28 -23.61 31.68
C ILE A 339 7.00 -24.35 30.36
N GLU A 340 6.43 -25.55 30.44
CA GLU A 340 6.10 -26.36 29.27
C GLU A 340 4.99 -25.71 28.42
N ASN A 341 3.87 -25.34 29.05
CA ASN A 341 2.72 -24.78 28.32
C ASN A 341 3.01 -23.36 27.80
N TYR A 342 3.80 -22.55 28.51
CA TYR A 342 4.20 -21.22 28.05
C TYR A 342 5.17 -21.32 26.86
N LYS A 343 6.09 -22.29 26.88
CA LYS A 343 6.93 -22.60 25.70
C LYS A 343 6.07 -22.98 24.51
N HIS A 344 5.11 -23.88 24.70
CA HIS A 344 4.18 -24.29 23.63
C HIS A 344 3.31 -23.12 23.12
N LEU A 345 2.79 -22.30 24.03
CA LEU A 345 2.03 -21.09 23.70
C LEU A 345 2.83 -20.12 22.83
N ASN A 346 4.10 -19.88 23.17
CA ASN A 346 4.96 -19.00 22.40
C ASN A 346 5.24 -19.55 21.00
N GLN A 347 5.43 -20.88 20.86
CA GLN A 347 5.55 -21.53 19.55
C GLN A 347 4.29 -21.32 18.70
N LEU A 348 3.10 -21.47 19.30
CA LEU A 348 1.83 -21.24 18.59
C LEU A 348 1.65 -19.77 18.20
N ARG A 349 2.03 -18.83 19.07
CA ARG A 349 1.98 -17.38 18.79
C ARG A 349 2.93 -16.98 17.67
N GLU A 350 4.16 -17.49 17.67
CA GLU A 350 5.12 -17.28 16.58
C GLU A 350 4.60 -17.85 15.26
N GLN A 351 4.05 -19.07 15.29
CA GLN A 351 3.46 -19.68 14.10
C GLN A 351 2.25 -18.87 13.58
N LEU A 352 1.38 -18.39 14.47
CA LEU A 352 0.26 -17.53 14.09
C LEU A 352 0.74 -16.28 13.37
N VAL A 353 1.83 -15.65 13.82
CA VAL A 353 2.42 -14.48 13.15
C VAL A 353 2.89 -14.83 11.74
N LEU A 354 3.52 -15.98 11.53
CA LEU A 354 3.94 -16.44 10.20
C LEU A 354 2.73 -16.71 9.28
N ASP A 355 1.73 -17.42 9.79
CA ASP A 355 0.51 -17.76 9.04
C ASP A 355 -0.25 -16.48 8.65
N CYS A 356 -0.41 -15.52 9.57
CA CYS A 356 -1.04 -14.23 9.28
C CYS A 356 -0.23 -13.38 8.29
N ASN A 357 1.11 -13.48 8.28
CA ASN A 357 1.93 -12.81 7.29
C ASN A 357 1.74 -13.41 5.88
N ALA A 358 1.60 -14.74 5.78
CA ALA A 358 1.32 -15.41 4.52
C ALA A 358 -0.07 -15.04 4.00
N GLU A 359 -1.09 -15.10 4.85
CA GLU A 359 -2.46 -14.70 4.46
C GLU A 359 -2.56 -13.22 4.11
N TRP A 360 -1.79 -12.35 4.76
CA TRP A 360 -1.69 -10.95 4.35
C TRP A 360 -1.19 -10.82 2.90
N LEU A 361 -0.17 -11.57 2.51
CA LEU A 361 0.33 -11.53 1.12
C LEU A 361 -0.68 -12.12 0.14
N ASN A 362 -1.43 -13.15 0.52
CA ASN A 362 -2.51 -13.72 -0.30
C ASN A 362 -3.65 -12.72 -0.48
N PHE A 363 -4.02 -12.01 0.59
CA PHE A 363 -5.05 -10.98 0.57
C PHE A 363 -4.72 -9.78 -0.32
N LEU A 364 -3.43 -9.50 -0.54
CA LEU A 364 -2.96 -8.45 -1.45
C LEU A 364 -2.78 -8.94 -2.91
N GLU A 365 -2.92 -10.23 -3.20
CA GLU A 365 -3.00 -10.72 -4.59
C GLU A 365 -4.38 -10.40 -5.16
#